data_AF-A0A8C9NHB3-F1
#
_entry.id   AF-A0A8C9NHB3-F1
#
_cell.length_a   1.000
_cell.length_b   1.000
_cell.length_c   1.000
_cell.angle_alpha   90.00
_cell.angle_beta   90.00
_cell.angle_gamma   90.00
#
_symmetry.space_group_name_H-M   'P 1'
#
loop_
_entity.id
_entity.type
_entity.pdbx_description
1 polymer ?
#
loop_
_entity_poly.entity_id
_entity_poly.type
_entity_poly.pdbx_seq_one_letter_code
_entity_poly.pdbx_strand_id
1 'polypeptide(L)'
;MGNLFGRKRRSRVTEQDRAVLVSGQKHRTSVAVVGSFRLQLLHPSVSLRKALLLLKKKRYQEQLLDKTENQISNLERMVQDIEFTQIEMKVIEGLKIGNECLNKMHQVMSIEEVERIIGETQDAVEYQRQIDELLAGSLTEEDEDAILEELNAITQEQLELPEVPSEPLPEKIPEVSPIKNRPKPELVAAS
;
A
#
# COMPACT_ATOMS: atom_id res chain seq x y z
N MET A 1 -17.48 -49.89 -21.10
CA MET A 1 -17.93 -48.58 -21.62
C MET A 1 -17.50 -47.53 -20.62
N GLY A 2 -16.31 -46.98 -20.84
CA GLY A 2 -15.50 -46.30 -19.81
C GLY A 2 -15.72 -44.79 -19.70
N ASN A 3 -15.18 -44.29 -18.58
CA ASN A 3 -14.86 -42.90 -18.23
C ASN A 3 -15.99 -42.01 -17.65
N LEU A 4 -16.35 -42.28 -16.39
CA LEU A 4 -17.08 -41.37 -15.49
C LEU A 4 -16.16 -40.48 -14.61
N PHE A 5 -14.83 -40.56 -14.77
CA PHE A 5 -13.86 -39.84 -13.93
C PHE A 5 -12.89 -38.96 -14.74
N GLY A 6 -13.43 -38.12 -15.63
CA GLY A 6 -12.64 -37.02 -16.19
C GLY A 6 -12.43 -35.95 -15.12
N ARG A 7 -11.19 -35.77 -14.65
CA ARG A 7 -10.80 -34.64 -13.79
C ARG A 7 -11.31 -33.33 -14.43
N LYS A 8 -12.31 -32.70 -13.81
CA LYS A 8 -12.78 -31.36 -14.23
C LYS A 8 -11.58 -30.42 -14.19
N ARG A 9 -11.13 -29.94 -15.36
CA ARG A 9 -10.16 -28.84 -15.42
C ARG A 9 -10.73 -27.70 -14.58
N ARG A 10 -10.02 -27.25 -13.53
CA ARG A 10 -10.42 -26.05 -12.77
C ARG A 10 -10.55 -24.91 -13.79
N SER A 11 -11.78 -24.49 -14.06
CA SER A 11 -12.03 -23.38 -14.96
C SER A 11 -11.42 -22.12 -14.35
N ARG A 12 -10.73 -21.30 -15.16
CA ARG A 12 -10.27 -19.97 -14.77
C ARG A 12 -11.43 -19.01 -14.43
N VAL A 13 -12.65 -19.42 -14.77
CA VAL A 13 -13.90 -18.71 -14.51
C VAL A 13 -14.30 -18.95 -13.06
N THR A 14 -14.38 -17.86 -12.30
CA THR A 14 -14.83 -17.85 -10.90
C THR A 14 -16.35 -18.08 -10.82
N GLU A 15 -16.86 -18.43 -9.63
CA GLU A 15 -18.31 -18.51 -9.43
C GLU A 15 -18.99 -17.14 -9.62
N GLN A 16 -18.26 -16.06 -9.33
CA GLN A 16 -18.68 -14.67 -9.56
C GLN A 16 -18.86 -14.39 -11.06
N ASP A 17 -17.89 -14.74 -11.91
CA ASP A 17 -17.99 -14.57 -13.36
C ASP A 17 -19.21 -15.30 -13.95
N ARG A 18 -19.52 -16.51 -13.43
CA ARG A 18 -20.71 -17.25 -13.84
C ARG A 18 -21.99 -16.55 -13.40
N ALA A 19 -22.02 -16.01 -12.19
CA ALA A 19 -23.16 -15.25 -11.69
C ALA A 19 -23.40 -13.99 -12.53
N VAL A 20 -22.35 -13.25 -12.88
CA VAL A 20 -22.39 -12.08 -13.77
C VAL A 20 -22.90 -12.44 -15.17
N LEU A 21 -22.43 -13.55 -15.75
CA LEU A 21 -22.92 -14.00 -17.05
C LEU A 21 -24.40 -14.39 -17.01
N VAL A 22 -24.84 -15.09 -15.97
CA VAL A 22 -26.25 -15.49 -15.82
C VAL A 22 -27.15 -14.28 -15.57
N SER A 23 -26.73 -13.32 -14.75
CA SER A 23 -27.49 -12.08 -14.52
C SER A 23 -27.59 -11.24 -15.80
N GLY A 24 -26.48 -11.09 -16.53
CA GLY A 24 -26.46 -10.39 -17.82
C GLY A 24 -27.33 -11.06 -18.88
N GLN A 25 -27.32 -12.39 -18.96
CA GLN A 25 -28.20 -13.14 -19.88
C GLN A 25 -29.68 -12.92 -19.54
N LYS A 26 -30.04 -12.99 -18.25
CA LYS A 26 -31.41 -12.74 -17.78
C LYS A 26 -31.87 -11.32 -18.13
N HIS A 27 -31.05 -10.30 -17.89
CA HIS A 27 -31.36 -8.92 -18.25
C HIS A 27 -31.55 -8.74 -19.77
N ARG A 28 -30.68 -9.36 -20.58
CA ARG A 28 -30.83 -9.31 -22.04
C ARG A 28 -32.14 -9.95 -22.52
N THR A 29 -32.55 -11.06 -21.91
CA THR A 29 -33.83 -11.70 -22.23
C THR A 29 -35.04 -10.88 -21.79
N SER A 30 -34.99 -10.21 -20.63
CA SER A 30 -36.11 -9.35 -20.18
C SER A 30 -36.27 -8.10 -21.07
N VAL A 31 -35.16 -7.47 -21.47
CA VAL A 31 -35.19 -6.35 -22.44
C VAL A 31 -35.77 -6.80 -23.79
N ALA A 32 -35.37 -7.98 -24.28
CA ALA A 32 -35.91 -8.54 -25.53
C ALA A 32 -37.42 -8.81 -25.44
N VAL A 33 -37.91 -9.29 -24.29
CA VAL A 33 -39.34 -9.49 -24.02
C VAL A 33 -40.09 -8.16 -24.07
N VAL A 34 -39.60 -7.09 -23.43
CA VAL A 34 -40.23 -5.76 -23.51
C VAL A 34 -40.26 -5.24 -24.96
N GLY A 35 -39.17 -5.42 -25.71
CA GLY A 35 -39.09 -5.08 -27.14
C GLY A 35 -40.11 -5.83 -28.02
N SER A 36 -40.40 -7.10 -27.69
CA SER A 36 -41.36 -7.91 -28.43
C SER A 36 -42.80 -7.36 -28.34
N PHE A 37 -43.18 -6.71 -27.24
CA PHE A 37 -44.50 -6.07 -27.11
C PHE A 37 -44.69 -4.92 -28.10
N ARG A 38 -43.62 -4.19 -28.43
CA ARG A 38 -43.66 -3.14 -29.45
C ARG A 38 -44.00 -3.73 -30.81
N LEU A 39 -43.34 -4.83 -31.20
CA LEU A 39 -43.62 -5.52 -32.46
C LEU A 39 -45.06 -6.04 -32.49
N GLN A 40 -45.53 -6.62 -31.39
CA GLN A 40 -46.89 -7.16 -31.30
C GLN A 40 -47.97 -6.08 -31.46
N LEU A 41 -47.71 -4.84 -31.03
CA LEU A 41 -48.63 -3.70 -31.21
C LEU A 41 -48.67 -3.16 -32.65
N LEU A 42 -47.64 -3.40 -33.46
CA LEU A 42 -47.56 -2.95 -34.86
C LEU A 42 -48.34 -3.88 -35.83
N HIS A 43 -48.80 -5.05 -35.36
CA HIS A 43 -49.55 -5.96 -36.21
C HIS A 43 -50.94 -5.40 -36.56
N PRO A 44 -51.33 -5.37 -37.85
CA PRO A 44 -52.57 -4.76 -38.32
C PRO A 44 -53.85 -5.48 -37.82
N SER A 45 -53.74 -6.68 -37.25
CA SER A 45 -54.87 -7.47 -36.72
C SER A 45 -55.20 -7.19 -35.24
N VAL A 46 -54.50 -6.26 -34.58
CA VAL A 46 -54.70 -5.97 -33.16
C VAL A 46 -55.87 -5.03 -32.94
N SER A 47 -56.92 -5.54 -32.31
CA SER A 47 -58.09 -4.76 -31.89
C SER A 47 -57.73 -3.78 -30.76
N LEU A 48 -58.39 -2.61 -30.69
CA LEU A 48 -58.18 -1.57 -29.66
C LEU A 48 -58.14 -2.11 -28.22
N ARG A 49 -59.04 -3.04 -27.86
CA ARG A 49 -59.06 -3.68 -26.53
C ARG A 49 -57.80 -4.52 -26.24
N LYS A 50 -57.28 -5.22 -27.25
CA LYS A 50 -56.05 -6.02 -27.14
C LYS A 50 -54.81 -5.12 -27.07
N ALA A 51 -54.79 -4.04 -27.85
CA ALA A 51 -53.71 -3.05 -27.79
C ALA A 51 -53.60 -2.40 -26.40
N LEU A 52 -54.72 -2.00 -25.79
CA LEU A 52 -54.73 -1.45 -24.43
C LEU A 52 -54.20 -2.43 -23.38
N LEU A 53 -54.56 -3.72 -23.49
CA LEU A 53 -54.07 -4.75 -22.58
C LEU A 53 -52.56 -4.99 -22.74
N LEU A 54 -52.06 -5.03 -23.99
CA LEU A 54 -50.63 -5.15 -24.27
C LEU A 54 -49.84 -3.94 -23.75
N LEU A 55 -50.37 -2.72 -23.87
CA LEU A 55 -49.75 -1.51 -23.33
C LEU A 55 -49.67 -1.54 -21.79
N LYS A 56 -50.74 -1.98 -21.10
CA LYS A 56 -50.72 -2.16 -19.64
C LYS A 56 -49.67 -3.19 -19.22
N LYS A 57 -49.59 -4.32 -19.92
CA LYS A 57 -48.60 -5.38 -19.65
C LYS A 57 -47.17 -4.89 -19.89
N LYS A 58 -46.95 -4.15 -20.99
CA LYS A 58 -45.66 -3.54 -21.31
C LYS A 58 -45.21 -2.60 -20.19
N ARG A 59 -46.06 -1.66 -19.77
CA ARG A 59 -45.73 -0.70 -18.70
C ARG A 59 -45.39 -1.38 -17.38
N TYR A 60 -46.10 -2.46 -17.03
CA TYR A 60 -45.79 -3.23 -15.83
C TYR A 60 -44.42 -3.91 -15.90
N GLN A 61 -44.06 -4.47 -17.07
CA GLN A 61 -42.75 -5.08 -17.26
C GLN A 61 -41.61 -4.07 -17.28
N GLU A 62 -41.81 -2.88 -17.87
CA GLU A 62 -40.86 -1.77 -17.80
C GLU A 62 -40.60 -1.38 -16.34
N GLN A 63 -41.65 -1.21 -15.54
CA GLN A 63 -41.50 -0.93 -14.10
C GLN A 63 -40.77 -2.02 -13.32
N LEU A 64 -40.96 -3.29 -13.68
CA LEU A 64 -40.20 -4.39 -13.07
C LEU A 64 -38.73 -4.35 -13.50
N LEU A 65 -38.47 -4.04 -14.77
CA LEU A 65 -37.13 -3.93 -15.32
C LEU A 65 -36.36 -2.81 -14.62
N ASP A 66 -36.97 -1.63 -14.47
CA ASP A 66 -36.37 -0.49 -13.75
C ASP A 66 -36.00 -0.87 -12.30
N LYS A 67 -36.88 -1.59 -11.59
CA LYS A 67 -36.60 -2.06 -10.23
C LYS A 67 -35.42 -3.04 -10.20
N THR A 68 -35.38 -3.97 -11.14
CA THR A 68 -34.29 -4.94 -11.24
C THR A 68 -32.97 -4.27 -11.62
N GLU A 69 -32.99 -3.27 -12.51
CA GLU A 69 -31.79 -2.51 -12.89
C GLU A 69 -31.21 -1.75 -11.71
N ASN A 70 -32.05 -1.08 -10.92
CA ASN A 70 -31.62 -0.46 -9.67
C ASN A 70 -31.00 -1.47 -8.69
N GLN A 71 -31.57 -2.67 -8.58
CA GLN A 71 -31.02 -3.73 -7.74
C GLN A 71 -29.67 -4.23 -8.27
N ILE A 72 -29.50 -4.34 -9.59
CA ILE A 72 -28.23 -4.72 -10.20
C ILE A 72 -27.17 -3.65 -9.92
N SER A 73 -27.47 -2.36 -10.12
CA SER A 73 -26.53 -1.28 -9.81
C SER A 73 -26.10 -1.27 -8.34
N ASN A 74 -27.04 -1.53 -7.43
CA ASN A 74 -26.71 -1.64 -6.00
C ASN A 74 -25.81 -2.84 -5.70
N LEU A 75 -26.04 -3.99 -6.35
CA LEU A 75 -25.18 -5.16 -6.22
C LEU A 75 -23.80 -4.92 -6.82
N GLU A 76 -23.71 -4.25 -7.96
CA GLU A 76 -22.43 -3.88 -8.59
C GLU A 76 -21.59 -3.00 -7.66
N ARG A 77 -22.21 -1.99 -7.03
CA ARG A 77 -21.53 -1.17 -6.02
C ARG A 77 -21.03 -2.02 -4.84
N MET A 78 -21.88 -2.89 -4.30
CA MET A 78 -21.49 -3.75 -3.17
C MET A 78 -20.35 -4.71 -3.53
N VAL A 79 -20.32 -5.23 -4.76
CA VAL A 79 -19.22 -6.07 -5.25
C VAL A 79 -17.93 -5.27 -5.36
N GLN A 80 -17.98 -4.05 -5.91
CA GLN A 80 -16.80 -3.16 -5.99
C GLN A 80 -16.25 -2.85 -4.60
N ASP A 81 -17.11 -2.57 -3.61
CA ASP A 81 -16.70 -2.33 -2.23
C ASP A 81 -16.01 -3.57 -1.63
N ILE A 82 -16.52 -4.77 -1.89
CA ILE A 82 -15.91 -6.03 -1.44
C ILE A 82 -14.56 -6.27 -2.13
N GLU A 83 -14.43 -6.01 -3.43
CA GLU A 83 -13.16 -6.15 -4.15
C GLU A 83 -12.11 -5.18 -3.61
N PHE A 84 -12.51 -3.93 -3.33
CA PHE A 84 -11.64 -2.94 -2.75
C PHE A 84 -11.15 -3.34 -1.36
N THR A 85 -12.05 -3.74 -0.46
CA THR A 85 -11.68 -4.23 0.87
C THR A 85 -10.78 -5.48 0.81
N GLN A 86 -10.96 -6.37 -0.16
CA GLN A 86 -10.04 -7.49 -0.37
C GLN A 86 -8.63 -7.04 -0.77
N ILE A 87 -8.51 -5.98 -1.56
CA ILE A 87 -7.21 -5.39 -1.91
C ILE A 87 -6.58 -4.74 -0.66
N GLU A 88 -7.36 -3.96 0.10
CA GLU A 88 -6.89 -3.35 1.35
C GLU A 88 -6.37 -4.39 2.35
N MET A 89 -7.10 -5.50 2.54
CA MET A 89 -6.64 -6.59 3.39
C MET A 89 -5.29 -7.15 2.91
N LYS A 90 -5.13 -7.39 1.61
CA LYS A 90 -3.85 -7.87 1.05
C LYS A 90 -2.71 -6.89 1.27
N VAL A 91 -2.98 -5.58 1.18
CA VAL A 91 -1.98 -4.54 1.47
C VAL A 91 -1.58 -4.59 2.94
N ILE A 92 -2.54 -4.67 3.87
CA ILE A 92 -2.28 -4.76 5.31
C ILE A 92 -1.50 -6.03 5.64
N GLU A 93 -1.86 -7.19 5.07
CA GLU A 93 -1.12 -8.43 5.22
C GLU A 93 0.32 -8.30 4.69
N GLY A 94 0.50 -7.67 3.53
CA GLY A 94 1.82 -7.38 2.97
C GLY A 94 2.67 -6.49 3.88
N LEU A 95 2.07 -5.44 4.46
CA LEU A 95 2.74 -4.56 5.43
C LEU A 95 3.10 -5.31 6.72
N LYS A 96 2.21 -6.19 7.21
CA LYS A 96 2.48 -7.01 8.40
C LYS A 96 3.68 -7.93 8.18
N ILE A 97 3.72 -8.63 7.05
CA ILE A 97 4.85 -9.49 6.68
C ILE A 97 6.13 -8.65 6.54
N GLY A 98 6.04 -7.47 5.93
CA GLY A 98 7.15 -6.52 5.84
C GLY A 98 7.68 -6.09 7.21
N ASN A 99 6.78 -5.76 8.14
CA ASN A 99 7.14 -5.37 9.51
C ASN A 99 7.78 -6.55 10.28
N GLU A 100 7.23 -7.76 10.15
CA GLU A 100 7.82 -8.97 10.74
C GLU A 100 9.23 -9.25 10.18
N CYS A 101 9.44 -9.03 8.88
CA CYS A 101 10.75 -9.15 8.25
C CYS A 101 11.74 -8.12 8.81
N LEU A 102 11.32 -6.85 8.91
CA LEU A 102 12.13 -5.78 9.49
C LEU A 102 12.47 -6.04 10.96
N ASN A 103 11.53 -6.56 11.76
CA ASN A 103 11.78 -6.94 13.15
C ASN A 103 12.81 -8.06 13.26
N LYS A 104 12.74 -9.07 12.38
CA LYS A 104 13.75 -10.14 12.34
C LYS A 104 15.12 -9.61 11.94
N MET A 105 15.21 -8.72 10.93
CA MET A 105 16.46 -8.05 10.58
C MET A 105 17.01 -7.22 11.74
N HIS A 106 16.15 -6.46 12.43
CA HIS A 106 16.55 -5.69 13.61
C HIS A 106 17.09 -6.58 14.72
N GLN A 107 16.47 -7.73 15.00
CA GLN A 107 16.94 -8.65 16.03
C GLN A 107 18.32 -9.24 15.71
N VAL A 108 18.58 -9.57 14.43
CA VAL A 108 19.89 -10.09 14.00
C VAL A 108 20.96 -9.00 14.06
N MET A 109 20.68 -7.79 13.57
CA MET A 109 21.66 -6.69 13.62
C MET A 109 21.87 -6.11 15.01
N SER A 110 20.83 -5.99 15.85
CA SER A 110 20.96 -5.32 17.15
C SER A 110 21.82 -6.10 18.14
N ILE A 111 21.82 -7.43 18.08
CA ILE A 111 22.60 -8.25 19.03
C ILE A 111 24.08 -8.18 18.69
N GLU A 112 24.43 -8.36 17.42
CA GLU A 112 25.82 -8.32 16.94
C GLU A 112 26.42 -6.91 17.11
N GLU A 113 25.66 -5.85 16.79
CA GLU A 113 26.12 -4.46 16.94
C GLU A 113 26.26 -4.07 18.41
N VAL A 114 25.35 -4.50 19.30
CA VAL A 114 25.42 -4.19 20.73
C VAL A 114 26.57 -4.95 21.41
N GLU A 115 26.78 -6.23 21.11
CA GLU A 115 27.92 -6.99 21.63
C GLU A 115 29.25 -6.39 21.19
N ARG A 116 29.33 -5.95 19.92
CA ARG A 116 30.51 -5.28 19.38
C ARG A 116 30.77 -3.94 20.05
N ILE A 117 29.75 -3.09 20.23
CA ILE A 117 29.89 -1.79 20.91
C ILE A 117 30.31 -1.97 22.37
N ILE A 118 29.77 -2.96 23.08
CA ILE A 118 30.16 -3.23 24.48
C ILE A 118 31.62 -3.69 24.56
N GLY A 119 32.05 -4.56 23.64
CA GLY A 119 33.46 -4.98 23.54
C GLY A 119 34.39 -3.81 23.24
N GLU A 120 34.10 -3.04 22.19
CA GLU A 120 34.90 -1.85 21.82
C GLU A 120 34.93 -0.80 22.95
N THR A 121 33.84 -0.62 23.70
CA THR A 121 33.78 0.33 24.83
C THR A 121 34.56 -0.19 26.04
N GLN A 122 34.48 -1.48 26.38
CA GLN A 122 35.28 -2.06 27.46
C GLN A 122 36.78 -1.99 27.16
N ASP A 123 37.18 -2.33 25.94
CA ASP A 123 38.57 -2.25 25.49
C ASP A 123 39.09 -0.80 25.55
N ALA A 124 38.28 0.18 25.12
CA ALA A 124 38.63 1.59 25.20
C ALA A 124 38.75 2.09 26.65
N VAL A 125 37.88 1.63 27.55
CA VAL A 125 37.94 1.97 28.99
C VAL A 125 39.18 1.36 29.64
N GLU A 126 39.54 0.11 29.31
CA GLU A 126 40.77 -0.51 29.80
C GLU A 126 42.01 0.20 29.25
N TYR A 127 42.02 0.57 27.98
CA TYR A 127 43.12 1.34 27.38
C TYR A 127 43.27 2.70 28.04
N GLN A 128 42.17 3.41 28.29
CA GLN A 128 42.18 4.67 29.03
C GLN A 128 42.71 4.49 30.45
N ARG A 129 42.28 3.42 31.14
CA ARG A 129 42.77 3.11 32.49
C ARG A 129 44.26 2.77 32.53
N GLN A 130 44.78 2.11 31.50
CA GLN A 130 46.22 1.86 31.34
C GLN A 130 46.98 3.18 31.10
N ILE A 131 46.42 4.10 30.30
CA ILE A 131 46.98 5.44 30.13
C ILE A 131 46.99 6.19 31.47
N ASP A 132 45.87 6.16 32.20
CA ASP A 132 45.73 6.83 33.49
C ASP A 132 46.72 6.27 34.52
N GLU A 133 46.93 4.94 34.55
CA GLU A 133 47.90 4.30 35.45
C GLU A 133 49.37 4.64 35.09
N LEU A 134 49.67 4.72 33.79
CA LEU A 134 50.99 5.15 33.31
C LEU A 134 51.26 6.63 33.60
N LEU A 135 50.25 7.50 33.47
CA LEU A 135 50.35 8.94 33.74
C LEU A 135 50.41 9.22 35.25
N ALA A 136 49.59 8.54 36.06
CA ALA A 136 49.56 8.70 37.51
C ALA A 136 50.87 8.27 38.20
N GLY A 137 51.64 7.37 37.58
CA GLY A 137 52.96 6.97 38.08
C GLY A 137 54.10 7.95 37.75
N SER A 138 53.87 8.93 36.87
CA SER A 138 54.93 9.79 36.30
C SER A 138 54.85 11.27 36.68
N LEU A 139 53.75 11.72 37.28
CA LEU A 139 53.50 13.14 37.54
C LEU A 139 53.62 13.46 39.03
N THR A 140 54.24 14.58 39.39
CA THR A 140 54.38 15.04 40.78
C THR A 140 53.30 16.08 41.13
N GLU A 141 53.03 16.32 42.42
CA GLU A 141 52.02 17.32 42.85
C GLU A 141 52.29 18.73 42.29
N GLU A 142 53.56 19.12 42.11
CA GLU A 142 53.94 20.40 41.52
C GLU A 142 53.63 20.48 40.01
N ASP A 143 53.71 19.36 39.30
CA ASP A 143 53.36 19.28 37.88
C ASP A 143 51.84 19.28 37.66
N GLU A 144 51.06 18.72 38.59
CA GLU A 144 49.59 18.77 38.56
C GLU A 144 49.06 20.20 38.71
N ASP A 145 49.66 20.99 39.62
CA ASP A 145 49.31 22.40 39.82
C ASP A 145 49.62 23.25 38.57
N ALA A 146 50.77 23.02 37.92
CA ALA A 146 51.16 23.73 36.69
C ALA A 146 50.22 23.41 35.51
N ILE A 147 49.79 22.15 35.37
CA ILE A 147 48.82 21.74 34.34
C ILE A 147 47.43 22.34 34.61
N LEU A 148 47.01 22.44 35.88
CA LEU A 148 45.75 23.09 36.24
C LEU A 148 45.77 24.58 35.88
N GLU A 149 46.89 25.27 36.09
CA GLU A 149 47.04 26.67 35.64
C GLU A 149 47.00 26.79 34.10
N GLU A 150 47.68 25.90 33.37
CA GLU A 150 47.65 25.88 31.90
C GLU A 150 46.25 25.59 31.34
N LEU A 151 45.52 24.63 31.93
CA LEU A 151 44.15 24.29 31.55
C LEU A 151 43.18 25.45 31.82
N ASN A 152 43.36 26.17 32.92
CA ASN A 152 42.60 27.38 33.22
C ASN A 152 42.89 28.49 32.20
N ALA A 153 44.14 28.65 31.77
CA ALA A 153 44.50 29.63 30.74
C ALA A 153 43.82 29.30 29.38
N ILE A 154 43.87 28.03 28.94
CA ILE A 154 43.27 27.60 27.67
C ILE A 154 41.74 27.73 27.70
N THR A 155 41.09 27.38 28.81
CA THR A 155 39.62 27.50 28.94
C THR A 155 39.15 28.96 29.01
N GLN A 156 39.99 29.87 29.52
CA GLN A 156 39.73 31.32 29.50
C GLN A 156 40.00 31.96 28.13
N GLU A 157 40.97 31.44 27.37
CA GLU A 157 41.33 31.94 26.04
C GLU A 157 40.30 31.55 24.95
N GLN A 158 39.31 30.71 25.28
CA GLN A 158 38.32 30.17 24.34
C GLN A 158 36.86 30.47 24.73
N LEU A 159 36.54 31.73 25.03
CA LEU A 159 35.14 32.20 25.14
C LEU A 159 34.90 33.59 24.50
N GLU A 160 35.51 33.88 23.34
CA GLU A 160 34.92 34.81 22.36
C GLU A 160 34.40 34.02 21.16
N LEU A 161 33.35 33.22 21.39
CA LEU A 161 32.56 32.70 20.28
C LEU A 161 31.69 33.85 19.75
N PRO A 162 31.79 34.24 18.46
CA PRO A 162 30.91 35.26 17.90
C PRO A 162 29.46 34.77 17.97
N GLU A 163 28.54 35.69 18.30
CA GLU A 163 27.10 35.42 18.39
C GLU A 163 26.61 34.74 17.10
N VAL A 164 26.00 33.56 17.26
CA VAL A 164 25.42 32.82 16.13
C VAL A 164 24.39 33.73 15.44
N PRO A 165 24.51 34.02 14.13
CA PRO A 165 23.55 34.87 13.44
C PRO A 165 22.12 34.33 13.59
N SER A 166 21.23 35.13 14.18
CA SER A 166 19.81 34.81 14.37
C SER A 166 18.97 35.04 13.10
N GLU A 167 19.53 34.84 11.91
CA GLU A 167 18.75 34.98 10.68
C GLU A 167 17.84 33.74 10.51
N PRO A 168 16.52 33.93 10.31
CA PRO A 168 15.64 32.81 10.03
C PRO A 168 16.04 32.18 8.69
N LEU A 169 16.32 30.88 8.72
CA LEU A 169 16.64 30.10 7.53
C LEU A 169 15.54 30.28 6.46
N PRO A 170 15.88 30.53 5.19
CA PRO A 170 14.88 30.65 4.15
C PRO A 170 14.09 29.34 4.01
N GLU A 171 12.76 29.44 4.13
CA GLU A 171 11.83 28.33 3.88
C GLU A 171 11.97 27.86 2.43
N LYS A 172 12.78 26.83 2.22
CA LYS A 172 12.87 26.15 0.94
C LYS A 172 11.63 25.27 0.80
N ILE A 173 10.55 25.85 0.31
CA ILE A 173 9.42 25.09 -0.22
C ILE A 173 10.01 24.17 -1.30
N PRO A 174 9.88 22.83 -1.19
CA PRO A 174 10.36 21.94 -2.23
C PRO A 174 9.47 22.15 -3.46
N GLU A 175 9.98 22.90 -4.45
CA GLU A 175 9.42 22.88 -5.80
C GLU A 175 9.48 21.44 -6.31
N VAL A 176 8.31 20.81 -6.38
CA VAL A 176 8.10 19.53 -7.05
C VAL A 176 8.39 19.74 -8.53
N SER A 177 9.63 19.50 -8.94
CA SER A 177 9.96 19.39 -10.36
C SER A 177 9.42 18.06 -10.90
N PRO A 178 8.74 18.06 -12.06
CA PRO A 178 8.15 16.85 -12.61
C PRO A 178 9.25 15.87 -13.03
N ILE A 179 9.24 14.69 -12.42
CA ILE A 179 10.09 13.55 -12.75
C ILE A 179 9.87 13.22 -14.23
N LYS A 180 10.87 13.52 -15.07
CA LYS A 180 10.92 13.07 -16.47
C LYS A 180 10.95 11.53 -16.49
N ASN A 181 9.84 10.92 -16.90
CA ASN A 181 9.78 9.50 -17.24
C ASN A 181 10.87 9.16 -18.27
N ARG A 182 11.85 8.36 -17.87
CA ARG A 182 12.74 7.69 -18.82
C ARG A 182 11.98 6.50 -19.43
N PRO A 183 12.06 6.28 -20.75
CA PRO A 183 11.44 5.13 -21.39
C PRO A 183 12.18 3.84 -20.98
N LYS A 184 11.41 2.76 -20.76
CA LYS A 184 11.90 1.42 -20.42
C LYS A 184 12.84 0.89 -21.52
N PRO A 185 13.97 0.24 -21.18
CA PRO A 185 14.74 -0.49 -22.17
C PRO A 185 13.98 -1.74 -22.62
N GLU A 186 13.84 -1.86 -23.94
CA GLU A 186 13.28 -2.98 -24.67
C GLU A 186 14.19 -4.21 -24.44
N LEU A 187 13.62 -5.30 -23.91
CA LEU A 187 14.32 -6.57 -23.80
C LEU A 187 14.42 -7.17 -25.21
N VAL A 188 15.61 -7.04 -25.81
CA VAL A 188 15.97 -7.74 -27.04
C VAL A 188 16.03 -9.23 -26.75
N ALA A 189 15.26 -10.00 -27.53
CA ALA A 189 15.27 -11.45 -27.52
C ALA A 189 16.67 -11.98 -27.83
N ALA A 190 17.16 -12.92 -27.01
CA ALA A 190 18.33 -13.72 -27.32
C ALA A 190 17.89 -15.18 -27.52
N SER A 191 18.21 -15.65 -28.73
CA SER A 191 18.35 -17.01 -29.28
C SER A 191 18.15 -18.22 -28.37
#